data_AF-A0A7Y0S5T4-F1
#
_entry.id   AF-A0A7Y0S5T4-F1
#
_cell.length_a   1.000
_cell.length_b   1.000
_cell.length_c   1.000
_cell.angle_alpha   90.00
_cell.angle_beta   90.00
_cell.angle_gamma   90.00
#
_symmetry.space_group_name_H-M   'P 1'
#
loop_
_entity.id
_entity.type
_entity.pdbx_description
1 polymer ?
#
loop_
_entity_poly.entity_id
_entity_poly.type
_entity_poly.pdbx_seq_one_letter_code
_entity_poly.pdbx_strand_id
1 'polypeptide(L)' 'MNIIITGGAGFLGTLLAKSLLKENKAESITIVDIQKSRLEGIDDRVVSLVMDMTKREN' A
#
# COMPACT_ATOMS: atom_id res chain seq x y z
N MET A 1 -0.16 -12.86 6.50
CA MET A 1 1.09 -12.28 5.95
C MET A 1 0.91 -10.79 5.79
N ASN A 2 1.80 -10.01 6.39
CA ASN A 2 1.77 -8.55 6.35
C ASN A 2 2.73 -8.05 5.26
N ILE A 3 2.24 -7.16 4.39
CA ILE A 3 2.96 -6.74 3.18
C ILE A 3 3.10 -5.22 3.19
N ILE A 4 4.28 -4.73 2.84
CA ILE A 4 4.56 -3.30 2.60
C ILE A 4 4.82 -3.12 1.11
N ILE A 5 4.14 -2.16 0.49
CA ILE A 5 4.30 -1.83 -0.94
C ILE A 5 4.75 -0.37 -1.08
N THR A 6 6.02 -0.17 -1.46
CA THR A 6 6.55 1.16 -1.82
C THR A 6 6.14 1.55 -3.24
N GLY A 7 5.86 2.83 -3.49
CA GLY A 7 5.22 3.24 -4.75
C GLY A 7 3.81 2.65 -4.89
N GLY A 8 3.21 2.29 -3.75
CA GLY A 8 1.99 1.48 -3.68
C GLY A 8 0.74 2.22 -4.14
N ALA A 9 0.75 3.56 -4.13
CA ALA A 9 -0.35 4.38 -4.62
C ALA A 9 -0.26 4.63 -6.14
N GLY A 10 0.86 4.26 -6.77
CA GLY A 10 1.03 4.23 -8.22
C GLY A 10 0.28 3.08 -8.91
N PHE A 11 0.40 3.02 -10.25
CA PHE A 11 -0.34 2.05 -11.07
C PHE A 11 -0.04 0.59 -10.70
N LEU A 12 1.24 0.18 -10.73
CA LEU A 12 1.63 -1.20 -10.43
C LEU A 12 1.40 -1.57 -8.98
N GLY A 13 1.69 -0.64 -8.05
CA GLY A 13 1.44 -0.84 -6.63
C GLY A 13 -0.03 -1.10 -6.32
N THR A 14 -0.92 -0.32 -6.93
CA THR A 14 -2.37 -0.49 -6.79
C THR A 14 -2.84 -1.83 -7.36
N LEU A 15 -2.35 -2.23 -8.53
CA LEU A 15 -2.70 -3.52 -9.14
C LEU A 15 -2.22 -4.70 -8.31
N LEU A 16 -0.99 -4.65 -7.81
CA LEU A 16 -0.43 -5.67 -6.94
C LEU A 16 -1.24 -5.81 -5.65
N ALA A 17 -1.55 -4.70 -4.98
CA ALA A 17 -2.37 -4.70 -3.77
C ALA A 17 -3.75 -5.34 -4.04
N LYS A 18 -4.44 -4.94 -5.11
CA LYS A 18 -5.72 -5.53 -5.50
C LYS A 18 -5.62 -7.05 -5.75
N SER A 19 -4.55 -7.52 -6.41
CA SER A 19 -4.36 -8.95 -6.67
C SER A 19 -4.14 -9.73 -5.37
N LEU A 20 -3.31 -9.21 -4.46
CA LEU A 20 -3.01 -9.83 -3.17
C LEU A 20 -4.26 -9.94 -2.28
N LEU A 21 -5.08 -8.88 -2.26
CA LEU A 21 -6.36 -8.85 -1.54
C LEU A 21 -7.36 -9.84 -2.13
N LYS A 22 -7.48 -9.87 -3.46
CA LYS A 22 -8.39 -10.77 -4.20
C LYS A 22 -8.05 -12.24 -3.98
N GLU A 23 -6.77 -12.58 -3.95
CA GLU A 23 -6.30 -13.95 -3.72
C GLU A 23 -6.24 -14.33 -2.23
N ASN A 24 -6.66 -13.42 -1.34
CA ASN A 24 -6.60 -13.56 0.11
C ASN A 24 -5.22 -13.97 0.64
N LYS A 25 -4.16 -13.49 -0.01
CA LYS A 25 -2.76 -13.77 0.32
C LYS A 25 -2.18 -12.78 1.34
N ALA A 26 -2.89 -11.68 1.59
CA ALA A 26 -2.48 -10.64 2.52
C ALA A 26 -3.48 -10.55 3.69
N GLU A 27 -2.92 -10.54 4.90
CA GLU A 27 -3.65 -10.27 6.14
C GLU A 27 -3.75 -8.75 6.35
N SER A 28 -2.67 -8.03 6.06
CA SER A 28 -2.65 -6.57 6.00
C SER A 28 -1.72 -6.09 4.88
N ILE A 29 -2.03 -4.93 4.32
CA ILE A 29 -1.21 -4.24 3.33
C ILE A 29 -1.00 -2.79 3.78
N THR A 30 0.26 -2.41 3.99
CA THR A 30 0.66 -1.01 4.14
C THR A 30 1.16 -0.49 2.80
N ILE A 31 0.49 0.53 2.27
CA ILE A 31 0.91 1.24 1.07
C ILE A 31 1.75 2.44 1.46
N VAL A 32 3.00 2.46 0.99
CA VAL A 32 3.94 3.55 1.22
C VAL A 32 4.14 4.30 -0.08
N ASP A 33 3.83 5.59 -0.08
CA ASP A 33 3.97 6.45 -1.25
C ASP A 33 4.00 7.93 -0.85
N ILE A 34 4.41 8.81 -1.75
CA ILE A 34 4.38 10.28 -1.55
C ILE A 34 2.95 10.84 -1.51
N GLN A 35 1.96 10.03 -1.91
CA GLN A 35 0.55 10.36 -1.95
C GLN A 35 -0.29 9.25 -1.30
N LYS A 36 -1.45 9.62 -0.75
CA LYS A 36 -2.36 8.65 -0.13
C LYS A 36 -2.89 7.65 -1.17
N SER A 37 -2.97 6.36 -0.80
CA SER A 37 -3.55 5.35 -1.68
C SER A 37 -5.06 5.55 -1.83
N ARG A 38 -5.56 5.34 -3.03
CA ARG A 38 -7.02 5.27 -3.29
C ARG A 38 -7.65 3.99 -2.75
N LEU A 39 -6.85 3.01 -2.34
CA LEU A 39 -7.33 1.74 -1.79
C LEU A 39 -7.64 1.83 -0.30
N GLU A 40 -7.12 2.82 0.40
CA GLU A 40 -7.44 3.00 1.81
C GLU A 40 -8.92 3.36 1.98
N GLY A 41 -9.61 2.64 2.86
CA GLY A 41 -11.06 2.76 3.05
C GLY A 41 -11.90 1.99 2.04
N ILE A 42 -11.29 1.35 1.03
CA ILE A 42 -11.99 0.38 0.16
C ILE A 42 -11.93 -1.03 0.75
N ASP A 43 -10.80 -1.40 1.35
CA ASP A 43 -10.60 -2.68 2.04
C ASP A 43 -9.94 -2.42 3.40
N ASP A 44 -10.52 -3.01 4.43
CA ASP A 44 -10.19 -2.82 5.85
C ASP A 44 -8.74 -3.23 6.17
N ARG A 45 -8.15 -4.08 5.33
CA ARG A 45 -6.78 -4.57 5.46
C ARG A 45 -5.74 -3.57 4.94
N VAL A 46 -6.17 -2.48 4.29
CA VAL A 46 -5.29 -1.51 3.64
C VAL A 46 -5.16 -0.22 4.45
N VAL A 47 -3.92 0.16 4.72
CA VAL A 47 -3.57 1.46 5.32
C VAL A 47 -2.54 2.18 4.43
N SER A 48 -2.61 3.50 4.32
CA SER A 48 -1.56 4.29 3.66
C SER A 48 -0.65 4.96 4.67
N LEU A 49 0.64 4.85 4.42
CA LEU A 49 1.68 5.68 5.02
C LEU A 49 2.18 6.66 3.96
N VAL A 50 1.82 7.94 4.13
CA VAL A 50 2.31 9.00 3.24
C VAL A 50 3.73 9.37 3.66
N MET A 51 4.70 8.97 2.84
CA MET A 51 6.11 9.16 3.13
C MET A 51 6.92 9.28 1.84
N ASP A 52 7.79 10.28 1.78
CA ASP A 52 8.80 10.42 0.75
C ASP A 52 10.04 9.62 1.14
N MET A 53 10.19 8.43 0.56
CA MET A 53 11.30 7.51 0.82
C MET A 53 12.69 8.07 0.45
N THR A 54 12.76 9.19 -0.29
CA THR A 54 14.04 9.86 -0.57
C THR A 54 14.52 10.71 0.60
N LYS A 55 13.61 11.09 1.51
CA LYS A 55 13.91 11.87 2.71
C LYS A 55 14.13 10.92 3.88
N ARG A 56 15.29 11.02 4.50
CA ARG A 56 15.52 10.39 5.80
C ARG A 56 14.98 11.32 6.87
N GLU A 57 14.02 10.85 7.65
CA GLU A 57 13.69 11.50 8.90
C GLU A 57 14.76 11.10 9.92
N ASN A 58 15.40 12.10 10.54
CA ASN A 58 16.46 11.94 11.53
C ASN A 58 15.88 11.68 12.92
#